data_AF-X0UJZ0-F1
#
_entry.id   AF-X0UJZ0-F1
#
_cell.length_a   1.000
_cell.length_b   1.000
_cell.length_c   1.000
_cell.angle_alpha   90.00
_cell.angle_beta   90.00
_cell.angle_gamma   90.00
#
_symmetry.space_group_name_H-M   'P 1'
#
loop_
_entity.id
_entity.type
_entity.pdbx_description
1 polymer ?
#
loop_
_entity_poly.entity_id
_entity_poly.type
_entity_poly.pdbx_seq_one_letter_code
_entity_poly.pdbx_strand_id
1 'polypeptide(L)' 'EREFEMALMNKKLAPEVELVCFMTELEFQFISSSLLKEAAKLGGYIDDLVPEHVATALREKLR' A
#
# COMPACT_ATOMS: atom_id res chain seq x y z
N GLU A 1 -3.39 -1.17 -14.95
CA GLU A 1 -2.51 -1.46 -16.10
C GLU A 1 -1.13 -1.95 -15.68
N ARG A 2 -0.38 -1.23 -14.82
CA ARG A 2 0.98 -1.64 -14.41
C ARG A 2 1.13 -3.11 -13.98
N GLU A 3 0.28 -3.58 -13.06
CA GLU A 3 0.35 -4.96 -12.57
C GLU A 3 0.02 -6.00 -13.67
N PHE A 4 -0.81 -5.63 -14.65
CA PHE A 4 -1.14 -6.49 -15.79
C PHE A 4 0.05 -6.64 -16.74
N GLU A 5 0.71 -5.52 -17.08
CA GLU A 5 1.93 -5.55 -17.90
C GLU A 5 3.06 -6.34 -17.20
N MET A 6 3.22 -6.14 -15.89
CA MET A 6 4.16 -6.91 -15.08
C MET A 6 3.85 -8.40 -15.08
N ALA A 7 2.57 -8.79 -15.01
CA ALA A 7 2.17 -10.19 -15.06
C ALA A 7 2.64 -10.87 -16.35
N LEU A 8 2.47 -10.20 -17.50
CA LEU A 8 2.89 -10.71 -18.80
C LEU A 8 4.41 -10.87 -18.88
N MET A 9 5.16 -9.91 -18.33
CA MET A 9 6.62 -9.99 -18.27
C MET A 9 7.08 -11.14 -17.35
N ASN A 10 6.48 -11.27 -16.18
CA ASN A 10 6.81 -12.32 -15.22
C ASN A 10 6.50 -13.72 -15.76
N LYS A 11 5.41 -13.88 -16.52
CA LYS A 11 5.11 -15.14 -17.19
C LYS A 11 6.21 -15.60 -18.15
N LYS A 12 6.97 -14.66 -18.72
CA LYS A 12 8.15 -14.96 -19.56
C LYS A 12 9.37 -15.25 -18.67
N LEU A 13 9.62 -14.42 -17.66
CA LEU A 13 10.85 -14.50 -16.85
C LEU A 13 10.85 -15.67 -15.85
N ALA A 14 9.70 -16.01 -15.28
CA ALA A 14 9.50 -17.07 -14.29
C ALA A 14 8.15 -17.78 -14.53
N PRO A 15 8.06 -18.69 -15.52
CA PRO A 15 6.81 -19.32 -15.95
C PRO A 15 6.11 -20.18 -14.89
N GLU A 16 6.83 -20.60 -13.85
CA GLU A 16 6.33 -21.35 -12.71
C GLU A 16 5.58 -20.49 -11.68
N VAL A 17 5.67 -19.16 -11.79
CA VAL A 17 5.05 -18.21 -10.86
C VAL A 17 3.78 -17.65 -11.48
N GLU A 18 2.65 -17.80 -10.76
CA GLU A 18 1.35 -17.25 -11.15
C GLU A 18 1.02 -16.00 -10.34
N LEU A 19 0.38 -15.00 -10.99
CA LEU A 19 -0.08 -13.78 -10.33
C LEU A 19 -1.59 -13.85 -10.09
N VAL A 20 -2.01 -13.66 -8.84
CA VAL A 20 -3.42 -13.54 -8.47
C VAL A 20 -3.66 -12.15 -7.90
N CYS A 21 -4.65 -11.44 -8.44
CA CYS A 21 -5.03 -10.10 -8.00
C CYS A 21 -6.31 -10.15 -7.17
N PHE A 22 -6.34 -9.41 -6.08
CA PHE A 22 -7.54 -9.17 -5.28
C PHE A 22 -7.98 -7.72 -5.43
N MET A 23 -9.29 -7.51 -5.42
CA MET A 23 -9.86 -6.17 -5.34
C MET A 23 -9.97 -5.78 -3.88
N THR A 24 -9.46 -4.61 -3.54
CA THR A 24 -9.64 -4.01 -2.21
C THR A 24 -11.12 -3.71 -1.98
N GLU A 25 -11.58 -3.87 -0.74
CA GLU A 25 -12.89 -3.38 -0.31
C GLU A 25 -12.98 -1.86 -0.48
N LEU A 26 -14.19 -1.37 -0.77
CA LEU A 26 -14.41 0.03 -1.14
C LEU A 26 -13.95 1.00 -0.04
N GLU A 27 -14.16 0.63 1.23
CA GLU A 27 -13.78 1.45 2.38
C GLU A 27 -12.27 1.66 2.53
N PHE A 28 -11.44 0.80 1.94
CA PHE A 28 -9.98 0.93 1.99
C PHE A 28 -9.36 1.37 0.65
N GLN A 29 -10.18 1.63 -0.38
CA GLN A 29 -9.68 1.91 -1.74
C GLN A 29 -8.79 3.17 -1.82
N PHE A 30 -9.00 4.14 -0.94
CA PHE A 30 -8.22 5.38 -0.90
C PHE A 30 -6.88 5.24 -0.14
N ILE A 31 -6.67 4.13 0.56
CA ILE A 31 -5.48 3.95 1.40
C ILE A 31 -4.27 3.67 0.51
N SER A 32 -3.26 4.54 0.59
CA SER A 32 -1.93 4.29 0.04
C SER A 32 -0.86 4.76 1.01
N SER A 33 0.27 4.05 1.05
CA SER A 33 1.37 4.44 1.95
C SER A 33 1.89 5.84 1.66
N SER A 34 1.91 6.27 0.39
CA SER A 34 2.34 7.61 0.01
C SER A 34 1.41 8.68 0.58
N LEU A 35 0.10 8.52 0.38
CA LEU A 35 -0.91 9.47 0.89
C LEU A 35 -0.93 9.51 2.42
N LEU A 36 -0.87 8.34 3.09
CA LEU A 36 -0.82 8.27 4.55
C LEU A 36 0.41 8.97 5.13
N LYS A 37 1.59 8.75 4.54
CA LYS A 37 2.82 9.42 4.98
C LYS A 37 2.77 10.93 4.76
N GLU A 38 2.12 11.39 3.70
CA GLU A 38 1.93 12.82 3.44
C GLU A 38 0.97 13.44 4.45
N ALA A 39 -0.19 12.83 4.69
CA ALA A 39 -1.14 13.26 5.70
C ALA A 39 -0.49 13.33 7.09
N ALA A 40 0.24 12.29 7.49
CA ALA A 40 0.94 12.25 8.78
C ALA A 40 2.01 13.34 8.90
N LYS A 41 2.76 13.64 7.83
CA LYS A 41 3.75 14.75 7.81
C LYS A 41 3.10 16.12 8.00
N LEU A 42 1.87 16.28 7.54
CA LEU A 42 1.10 17.51 7.67
C LEU A 42 0.32 17.59 8.99
N GLY A 43 0.53 16.63 9.91
CA GLY A 43 -0.14 16.58 11.22
C GLY A 43 -1.53 15.98 11.19
N GLY A 44 -1.91 15.29 10.12
CA GLY A 44 -3.17 14.54 10.03
C GLY A 44 -3.20 13.32 10.96
N TYR A 45 -4.37 13.04 11.52
CA TYR A 45 -4.61 11.84 12.33
C TYR A 45 -4.82 10.62 11.43
N ILE A 46 -4.03 9.56 11.65
CA ILE A 46 -4.05 8.35 10.79
C ILE A 46 -4.22 7.04 11.58
N ASP A 47 -4.48 7.11 12.89
CA ASP A 47 -4.45 5.94 13.77
C ASP A 47 -5.55 4.92 13.45
N ASP A 48 -6.65 5.36 12.82
CA ASP A 48 -7.74 4.47 12.36
C ASP A 48 -7.49 3.86 10.97
N LEU A 49 -6.42 4.28 10.29
CA LEU A 49 -6.10 3.86 8.92
C LEU A 49 -4.94 2.84 8.86
N VAL A 50 -4.27 2.61 9.99
CA VAL A 50 -3.16 1.67 10.13
C VAL A 50 -3.20 1.00 11.50
N PRO A 51 -2.60 -0.20 11.65
CA PRO A 51 -2.43 -0.79 12.97
C PRO A 51 -1.63 0.11 13.92
N GLU A 52 -1.91 0.06 15.22
CA GLU A 52 -1.34 0.94 16.26
C GLU A 52 0.21 0.97 16.26
N HIS A 53 0.85 -0.19 16.07
CA HIS A 53 2.31 -0.27 16.00
C HIS A 53 2.89 0.50 14.81
N VAL A 54 2.16 0.58 13.68
CA VAL A 54 2.54 1.34 12.50
C VAL A 54 2.35 2.84 12.72
N ALA A 55 1.23 3.25 13.33
CA ALA A 55 0.98 4.65 13.68
C ALA A 55 2.08 5.20 14.60
N THR A 56 2.51 4.41 15.58
CA THR A 56 3.62 4.75 16.48
C THR A 56 4.94 4.88 15.71
N ALA A 57 5.30 3.90 14.89
CA ALA A 57 6.51 3.96 14.08
C ALA A 57 6.52 5.14 13.08
N LEU A 58 5.37 5.49 12.49
CA LEU A 58 5.24 6.64 11.60
C LEU A 58 5.45 7.96 12.35
N ARG A 59 4.86 8.11 13.54
CA ARG A 59 5.06 9.30 14.39
C ARG A 59 6.51 9.48 14.80
N GLU A 60 7.21 8.40 15.16
CA GLU A 60 8.64 8.44 15.50
C GLU A 60 9.51 8.82 14.30
N LYS A 61 9.18 8.32 13.11
CA LYS A 61 9.95 8.57 11.88
C LYS A 61 9.77 9.97 11.30
N LEU A 62 8.60 10.57 11.51
CA LEU A 62 8.21 11.86 10.91
C LEU A 62 8.40 13.06 11.86
N ARG A 63 8.80 12.80 13.11
CA ARG A 63 9.26 13.81 14.06
C ARG A 63 10.63 14.35 13.67
#